data_AF-A0A125QQX8-F1
#
_entry.id   AF-A0A125QQX8-F1
#
_cell.length_a   1.000
_cell.length_b   1.000
_cell.length_c   1.000
_cell.angle_alpha   90.00
_cell.angle_beta   90.00
_cell.angle_gamma   90.00
#
_symmetry.space_group_name_H-M   'P 1'
#
loop_
_entity.id
_entity.type
_entity.pdbx_description
1 polymer ?
#
loop_
_entity_poly.entity_id
_entity_poly.type
_entity_poly.pdbx_seq_one_letter_code
_entity_poly.pdbx_strand_id
1 'polypeptide(L)'
;MDYFTSALLSIYDQLIVTDKKGIILKSNGTRNSLFHTIKSASAGGSIKDVEQDLFSTSLAEEVMAKHEKKTFMQSSWQGLEMLVTAYPIESGEWVWAYKEINDSYPDNSGNQSGPVAESKKPSFPFVIRSNSMLEVLHKMQMVCDVSATVLLLGESGVGKEMAARAIHNMGKRSEGPFIPVNCGAIPENLIESELFGYVEGAFTSARKGGAMGKFTLAHKGILFLDEVGELPLNVQVKLLRVLQERIVTPIGSSTSHPVDIQVIAATNKSLEKMVKKGEFREDLYYRLHVVPIHLPPLRDRVDEIPYLVQFFLQKYNTLYNRMIAFTPDAIDMLCIHQWPGNVRELENIVERLTITSRTPEVDVTMIKEVLPIKEPKRTSTPVIDFLMPLQEAVDLVEEQLINMAMEQYKSLKLAAKVLEVSQPTMSRKYKKIRDKIEEARLSPVNKRTILEEQINKRLRSIAVVTAAIIPAEEVIRLQQNTNLSNSYSQKLKQKLTLIQEKEGVIEWVFIFSMTDDGRLIHLVADKGFVIEPMEEYIGPPEMMNIAYQAFNGKAGVTPIYEDKYGEWKTSLAPIIDDDGNIVAIVGCDYSKSYINSEMQRLSKQLKILI
;
A
#
# COMPACT_ATOMS: atom_id res chain seq x y z
N MET A 1 -3.14 34.57 -37.21
CA MET A 1 -3.32 34.51 -35.74
C MET A 1 -4.38 33.50 -35.32
N ASP A 2 -5.58 33.49 -35.91
CA ASP A 2 -6.67 32.61 -35.43
C ASP A 2 -6.48 31.10 -35.74
N TYR A 3 -5.87 30.74 -36.88
CA TYR A 3 -5.62 29.34 -37.22
C TYR A 3 -4.56 28.68 -36.30
N PHE A 4 -3.51 29.43 -35.93
CA PHE A 4 -2.44 28.96 -35.04
C PHE A 4 -2.91 28.83 -33.58
N THR A 5 -3.77 29.76 -33.14
CA THR A 5 -4.42 29.71 -31.83
C THR A 5 -5.36 28.51 -31.73
N SER A 6 -6.12 28.22 -32.79
CA SER A 6 -7.00 27.04 -32.85
C SER A 6 -6.25 25.71 -32.84
N ALA A 7 -5.08 25.63 -33.49
CA ALA A 7 -4.26 24.43 -33.48
C ALA A 7 -3.62 24.18 -32.10
N LEU A 8 -3.12 25.22 -31.42
CA LEU A 8 -2.54 25.09 -30.08
C LEU A 8 -3.58 24.75 -29.01
N LEU A 9 -4.81 25.27 -29.13
CA LEU A 9 -5.93 24.92 -28.23
C LEU A 9 -6.46 23.49 -28.42
N SER A 10 -6.02 22.76 -29.46
CA SER A 10 -6.27 21.32 -29.55
C SER A 10 -5.33 20.48 -28.67
N ILE A 11 -4.23 21.09 -28.19
CA ILE A 11 -3.17 20.44 -27.42
C ILE A 11 -3.16 20.93 -25.97
N TYR A 12 -3.43 22.22 -25.76
CA TYR A 12 -3.38 22.92 -24.49
C TYR A 12 -4.77 23.46 -24.10
N ASP A 13 -5.09 23.41 -22.81
CA ASP A 13 -6.39 23.80 -22.28
C ASP A 13 -6.55 25.33 -22.18
N GLN A 14 -5.45 26.05 -21.95
CA GLN A 14 -5.40 27.50 -21.89
C GLN A 14 -4.12 28.07 -22.52
N LEU A 15 -4.27 29.17 -23.25
CA LEU A 15 -3.17 29.98 -23.80
C LEU A 15 -3.31 31.42 -23.31
N ILE A 16 -2.23 31.98 -22.77
CA ILE A 16 -2.14 33.39 -22.35
C ILE A 16 -0.96 34.02 -23.07
N VAL A 17 -1.20 35.15 -23.73
CA VAL A 17 -0.17 35.94 -24.42
C VAL A 17 0.12 37.19 -23.61
N THR A 18 1.40 37.44 -23.32
CA THR A 18 1.85 38.58 -22.51
C THR A 18 2.88 39.42 -23.23
N ASP A 19 3.01 40.69 -22.85
CA ASP A 19 4.10 41.56 -23.29
C ASP A 19 5.44 41.21 -22.59
N LYS A 20 6.48 42.01 -22.88
CA LYS A 20 7.84 41.88 -22.32
C LYS A 20 7.90 42.01 -20.79
N LYS A 21 6.86 42.57 -20.17
CA LYS A 21 6.76 42.80 -18.72
C LYS A 21 5.83 41.81 -18.03
N GLY A 22 5.28 40.85 -18.77
CA GLY A 22 4.33 39.87 -18.25
C GLY A 22 2.88 40.36 -18.15
N ILE A 23 2.53 41.48 -18.79
CA ILE A 23 1.14 41.98 -18.83
C ILE A 23 0.36 41.25 -19.92
N ILE A 24 -0.82 40.74 -19.58
CA ILE A 24 -1.66 39.91 -20.44
C ILE A 24 -2.29 40.77 -21.55
N LEU A 25 -1.94 40.43 -22.79
CA LEU A 25 -2.49 41.02 -24.01
C LEU A 25 -3.74 40.25 -24.47
N LYS A 26 -3.72 38.91 -24.35
CA LYS A 26 -4.80 38.04 -24.80
C LYS A 26 -4.82 36.74 -24.00
N SER A 27 -6.01 36.20 -23.73
CA SER A 27 -6.20 34.93 -23.03
C SER A 27 -7.31 34.15 -23.71
N ASN A 28 -7.02 32.92 -24.12
CA ASN A 28 -7.94 32.03 -24.83
C ASN A 28 -7.85 30.61 -24.23
N GLY A 29 -8.97 29.97 -23.93
CA GLY A 29 -8.99 28.58 -23.47
C GLY A 29 -10.39 27.98 -23.34
N THR A 30 -10.46 26.76 -22.83
CA THR A 30 -11.70 25.98 -22.71
C THR A 30 -12.59 26.49 -21.58
N ARG A 31 -13.93 26.47 -21.75
CA ARG A 31 -14.91 26.98 -20.76
C ARG A 31 -14.89 26.25 -19.41
N ASN A 32 -14.30 25.05 -19.36
CA ASN A 32 -14.19 24.24 -18.16
C ASN A 32 -12.81 24.33 -17.48
N SER A 33 -11.90 25.22 -17.95
CA SER A 33 -10.57 25.36 -17.37
C SER A 33 -10.59 26.15 -16.05
N LEU A 34 -9.62 25.84 -15.16
CA LEU A 34 -9.41 26.56 -13.89
C LEU A 34 -9.33 28.09 -14.07
N PHE A 35 -8.84 28.54 -15.22
CA PHE A 35 -8.60 29.94 -15.56
C PHE A 35 -9.87 30.77 -15.68
N HIS A 36 -11.04 30.15 -15.92
CA HIS A 36 -12.30 30.89 -16.01
C HIS A 36 -12.72 31.53 -14.66
N THR A 37 -12.21 31.02 -13.54
CA THR A 37 -12.51 31.55 -12.20
C THR A 37 -11.55 32.66 -11.77
N ILE A 38 -10.48 32.89 -12.53
CA ILE A 38 -9.37 33.76 -12.15
C ILE A 38 -9.50 35.11 -12.86
N LYS A 39 -9.91 36.14 -12.12
CA LYS A 39 -10.13 37.48 -12.66
C LYS A 39 -8.85 38.09 -13.25
N SER A 40 -7.69 37.77 -12.67
CA SER A 40 -6.37 38.24 -13.12
C SER A 40 -5.98 37.69 -14.50
N ALA A 41 -6.63 36.63 -15.00
CA ALA A 41 -6.38 36.05 -16.32
C ALA A 41 -7.04 36.81 -17.49
N SER A 42 -7.56 38.02 -17.22
CA SER A 42 -8.16 38.94 -18.19
C SER A 42 -7.12 39.88 -18.80
N ALA A 43 -7.43 40.48 -19.96
CA ALA A 43 -6.56 41.47 -20.59
C ALA A 43 -6.24 42.64 -19.63
N GLY A 44 -4.95 42.95 -19.47
CA GLY A 44 -4.45 43.95 -18.52
C GLY A 44 -4.00 43.41 -17.16
N GLY A 45 -4.25 42.13 -16.84
CA GLY A 45 -3.69 41.47 -15.65
C GLY A 45 -2.21 41.07 -15.82
N SER A 46 -1.53 40.72 -14.73
CA SER A 46 -0.16 40.22 -14.75
C SER A 46 -0.12 38.70 -14.73
N ILE A 47 0.77 38.10 -15.53
CA ILE A 47 0.98 36.65 -15.52
C ILE A 47 1.50 36.13 -14.19
N LYS A 48 2.23 36.98 -13.45
CA LYS A 48 2.67 36.67 -12.08
C LYS A 48 1.47 36.51 -11.15
N ASP A 49 0.48 37.40 -11.26
CA ASP A 49 -0.72 37.34 -10.43
C ASP A 49 -1.56 36.13 -10.82
N VAL A 50 -1.64 35.80 -12.12
CA VAL A 50 -2.30 34.57 -12.60
C VAL A 50 -1.62 33.33 -12.04
N GLU A 51 -0.29 33.25 -12.07
CA GLU A 51 0.42 32.12 -11.47
C GLU A 51 0.30 32.07 -9.95
N GLN A 52 0.27 33.22 -9.25
CA GLN A 52 0.02 33.25 -7.81
C GLN A 52 -1.41 32.88 -7.44
N ASP A 53 -2.38 33.18 -8.30
CA ASP A 53 -3.78 32.77 -8.13
C ASP A 53 -3.98 31.28 -8.46
N LEU A 54 -3.04 30.66 -9.18
CA LEU A 54 -3.11 29.26 -9.61
C LEU A 54 -2.20 28.31 -8.84
N PHE A 55 -1.00 28.73 -8.46
CA PHE A 55 0.06 27.86 -7.96
C PHE A 55 0.69 28.44 -6.69
N SER A 56 1.27 27.56 -5.88
CA SER A 56 1.95 27.93 -4.63
C SER A 56 3.20 28.79 -4.82
N THR A 57 3.74 28.85 -6.03
CA THR A 57 4.92 29.64 -6.37
C THR A 57 4.84 30.07 -7.83
N SER A 58 4.98 31.37 -8.09
CA SER A 58 5.12 31.87 -9.46
C SER A 58 6.55 31.66 -9.94
N LEU A 59 6.70 31.07 -11.13
CA LEU A 59 7.97 30.93 -11.83
C LEU A 59 8.10 31.94 -12.99
N ALA A 60 7.07 32.74 -13.25
CA ALA A 60 6.99 33.67 -14.35
C ALA A 60 8.24 34.55 -14.52
N GLU A 61 8.73 35.16 -13.44
CA GLU A 61 9.91 36.04 -13.47
C GLU A 61 11.20 35.28 -13.81
N GLU A 62 11.40 34.09 -13.22
CA GLU A 62 12.57 33.24 -13.48
C GLU A 62 12.59 32.71 -14.92
N VAL A 63 11.40 32.38 -15.44
CA VAL A 63 11.20 31.89 -16.81
C VAL A 63 11.46 33.01 -17.82
N MET A 64 10.90 34.19 -17.60
CA MET A 64 11.07 35.33 -18.51
C MET A 64 12.49 35.87 -18.52
N ALA A 65 13.23 35.78 -17.41
CA ALA A 65 14.62 36.23 -17.33
C ALA A 65 15.54 35.47 -18.30
N LYS A 66 15.28 34.18 -18.56
CA LYS A 66 16.15 33.30 -19.35
C LYS A 66 15.95 33.39 -20.88
N HIS A 67 14.89 34.07 -21.35
CA HIS A 67 14.59 34.30 -22.78
C HIS A 67 14.64 33.03 -23.67
N GLU A 68 14.34 31.87 -23.11
CA GLU A 68 14.30 30.58 -23.80
C GLU A 68 12.97 29.88 -23.53
N LYS A 69 12.59 28.96 -24.42
CA LYS A 69 11.42 28.11 -24.19
C LYS A 69 11.64 27.28 -22.92
N LYS A 70 10.70 27.34 -21.98
CA LYS A 70 10.75 26.55 -20.74
C LYS A 70 9.45 25.81 -20.54
N THR A 71 9.54 24.49 -20.33
CA THR A 71 8.42 23.63 -19.96
C THR A 71 8.65 23.11 -18.56
N PHE A 72 7.64 23.19 -17.70
CA PHE A 72 7.71 22.74 -16.32
C PHE A 72 6.34 22.31 -15.81
N MET A 73 6.34 21.43 -14.81
CA MET A 73 5.14 20.97 -14.13
C MET A 73 4.91 21.83 -12.88
N GLN A 74 3.66 22.25 -12.64
CA GLN A 74 3.25 22.89 -11.39
C GLN A 74 1.91 22.33 -10.92
N SER A 75 1.78 22.14 -9.61
CA SER A 75 0.52 21.74 -8.98
C SER A 75 -0.26 22.98 -8.59
N SER A 76 -1.50 23.09 -9.07
CA SER A 76 -2.35 24.24 -8.73
C SER A 76 -2.77 24.21 -7.26
N TRP A 77 -3.33 25.31 -6.72
CA TRP A 77 -3.95 25.35 -5.40
C TRP A 77 -5.12 24.35 -5.28
N GLN A 78 -5.74 24.01 -6.41
CA GLN A 78 -6.76 22.96 -6.50
C GLN A 78 -6.15 21.56 -6.68
N GLY A 79 -4.83 21.45 -6.70
CA GLY A 79 -4.04 20.23 -6.79
C GLY A 79 -4.20 19.50 -8.12
N LEU A 80 -4.47 20.24 -9.20
CA LEU A 80 -4.34 19.74 -10.57
C LEU A 80 -2.89 19.88 -11.00
N GLU A 81 -2.32 18.83 -11.57
CA GLU A 81 -1.01 18.91 -12.18
C GLU A 81 -1.12 19.58 -13.55
N MET A 82 -0.42 20.71 -13.70
CA MET A 82 -0.43 21.51 -14.91
C MET A 82 0.96 21.47 -15.54
N LEU A 83 1.01 21.02 -16.79
CA LEU A 83 2.14 21.25 -17.67
C LEU A 83 2.05 22.68 -18.21
N VAL A 84 2.97 23.53 -17.76
CA VAL A 84 3.11 24.90 -18.22
C VAL A 84 4.26 24.98 -19.21
N THR A 85 4.02 25.54 -20.38
CA THR A 85 5.07 25.83 -21.36
C THR A 85 5.05 27.29 -21.73
N ALA A 86 6.14 27.99 -21.47
CA ALA A 86 6.36 29.37 -21.87
C ALA A 86 7.23 29.42 -23.12
N TYR A 87 6.76 30.13 -24.15
CA TYR A 87 7.47 30.36 -25.40
C TYR A 87 7.76 31.86 -25.58
N PRO A 88 9.02 32.27 -25.73
CA PRO A 88 9.34 33.63 -26.16
C PRO A 88 9.08 33.78 -27.66
N ILE A 89 8.48 34.90 -28.06
CA ILE A 89 8.31 35.31 -29.47
C ILE A 89 9.38 36.35 -29.81
N GLU A 90 9.90 36.34 -31.04
CA GLU A 90 10.94 37.28 -31.51
C GLU A 90 10.59 38.77 -31.35
N SER A 91 9.29 39.12 -31.28
CA SER A 91 8.81 40.48 -30.97
C SER A 91 9.06 40.91 -29.51
N GLY A 92 9.40 39.96 -28.63
CA GLY A 92 9.57 40.07 -27.19
C GLY A 92 8.30 39.77 -26.37
N GLU A 93 7.22 39.32 -27.02
CA GLU A 93 6.04 38.79 -26.34
C GLU A 93 6.29 37.36 -25.84
N TRP A 94 5.45 36.88 -24.93
CA TRP A 94 5.49 35.50 -24.43
C TRP A 94 4.14 34.82 -24.61
N VAL A 95 4.18 33.52 -24.94
CA VAL A 95 3.00 32.65 -24.94
C VAL A 95 3.14 31.62 -23.83
N TRP A 96 2.19 31.66 -22.90
CA TRP A 96 2.06 30.74 -21.79
C TRP A 96 0.97 29.74 -22.11
N ALA A 97 1.35 28.48 -22.30
CA ALA A 97 0.47 27.38 -22.62
C ALA A 97 0.32 26.45 -21.43
N TYR A 98 -0.91 26.23 -20.99
CA TYR A 98 -1.24 25.42 -19.83
C TYR A 98 -2.03 24.20 -20.27
N LYS A 99 -1.61 23.03 -19.80
CA LYS A 99 -2.30 21.77 -20.01
C LYS A 99 -2.47 21.03 -18.69
N GLU A 100 -3.68 20.62 -18.40
CA GLU A 100 -3.97 19.75 -17.27
C GLU A 100 -3.52 18.32 -17.58
N ILE A 101 -2.72 17.74 -16.70
CA ILE A 101 -2.27 16.35 -16.81
C ILE A 101 -3.19 15.51 -15.91
N ASN A 102 -4.20 14.91 -16.55
CA ASN A 102 -5.03 13.90 -15.90
C ASN A 102 -4.28 12.58 -15.85
N ASP A 103 -3.77 12.21 -14.68
CA ASP A 103 -3.25 10.86 -14.45
C ASP A 103 -4.43 9.91 -14.21
N SER A 104 -5.15 9.62 -15.30
CA SER A 104 -6.14 8.55 -15.38
C SER A 104 -5.84 7.71 -16.63
N TYR A 105 -5.57 6.42 -16.40
CA TYR A 105 -5.53 5.42 -17.45
C TYR A 105 -6.83 5.45 -18.28
N PRO A 106 -6.76 5.10 -19.58
CA PRO A 106 -7.87 5.22 -20.51
C PRO A 106 -9.06 4.37 -20.06
N ASP A 107 -10.21 5.02 -19.98
CA ASP A 107 -11.52 4.44 -19.75
C ASP A 107 -11.84 3.45 -20.88
N ASN A 108 -11.54 2.17 -20.66
CA ASN A 108 -12.07 1.07 -21.45
C ASN A 108 -13.41 0.65 -20.84
N SER A 109 -14.42 1.50 -21.00
CA SER A 109 -15.81 1.09 -20.93
C SER A 109 -16.61 1.83 -22.00
N GLY A 110 -17.01 1.08 -23.02
CA GLY A 110 -17.73 1.61 -24.16
C GLY A 110 -19.11 2.16 -23.78
N ASN A 111 -19.50 3.21 -24.50
CA ASN A 111 -20.86 3.66 -24.76
C ASN A 111 -21.85 3.62 -23.57
N GLN A 112 -22.11 4.79 -23.00
CA GLN A 112 -23.47 5.34 -22.99
C GLN A 112 -23.45 6.85 -22.73
N SER A 113 -23.81 7.59 -23.78
CA SER A 113 -24.12 9.02 -23.72
C SER A 113 -25.43 9.22 -22.94
N GLY A 114 -25.32 9.63 -21.69
CA GLY A 114 -26.41 10.19 -20.89
C GLY A 114 -25.99 11.55 -20.32
N PRO A 115 -26.93 12.48 -20.05
CA PRO A 115 -26.58 13.81 -19.56
C PRO A 115 -25.94 13.68 -18.18
N VAL A 116 -24.65 14.01 -18.08
CA VAL A 116 -23.90 14.04 -16.83
C VAL A 116 -24.47 15.15 -15.97
N ALA A 117 -25.17 14.77 -14.91
CA ALA A 117 -25.61 15.69 -13.86
C ALA A 117 -24.38 16.31 -13.20
N GLU A 118 -24.37 17.65 -13.09
CA GLU A 118 -23.35 18.42 -12.38
C GLU A 118 -23.14 17.86 -10.96
N SER A 119 -21.96 17.30 -10.68
CA SER A 119 -21.60 16.81 -9.36
C SER A 119 -21.53 17.97 -8.37
N LYS A 120 -22.48 18.06 -7.43
CA LYS A 120 -22.45 19.01 -6.31
C LYS A 120 -21.18 18.78 -5.48
N LYS A 121 -20.18 19.65 -5.60
CA LYS A 121 -19.00 19.65 -4.72
C LYS A 121 -19.41 20.07 -3.30
N PRO A 122 -18.83 19.47 -2.25
CA PRO A 122 -19.11 19.89 -0.88
C PRO A 122 -18.67 21.34 -0.65
N SER A 123 -19.53 22.15 -0.05
CA SER A 123 -19.22 23.52 0.39
C SER A 123 -18.38 23.59 1.67
N PHE A 124 -17.85 22.46 2.16
CA PHE A 124 -17.13 22.33 3.42
C PHE A 124 -15.71 21.81 3.16
N PRO A 125 -14.68 22.25 3.90
CA PRO A 125 -13.31 21.76 3.71
C PRO A 125 -13.18 20.31 4.19
N PHE A 126 -13.51 19.37 3.30
CA PHE A 126 -13.27 17.94 3.46
C PHE A 126 -12.19 17.54 2.46
N VAL A 127 -10.96 17.35 2.96
CA VAL A 127 -9.78 17.04 2.13
C VAL A 127 -9.90 15.59 1.65
N ILE A 128 -9.96 15.40 0.33
CA ILE A 128 -9.99 14.08 -0.32
C ILE A 128 -8.93 14.08 -1.41
N ARG A 129 -7.91 13.25 -1.26
CA ARG A 129 -6.81 13.11 -2.25
C ARG A 129 -6.37 11.67 -2.47
N SER A 130 -6.65 10.78 -1.52
CA SER A 130 -6.33 9.36 -1.66
C SER A 130 -7.41 8.61 -2.42
N ASN A 131 -7.02 7.59 -3.21
CA ASN A 131 -7.97 6.69 -3.88
C ASN A 131 -8.96 6.06 -2.88
N SER A 132 -8.48 5.71 -1.69
CA SER A 132 -9.32 5.15 -0.63
C SER A 132 -10.44 6.11 -0.18
N MET A 133 -10.19 7.42 -0.18
CA MET A 133 -11.19 8.43 0.17
C MET A 133 -12.07 8.83 -1.02
N LEU A 134 -11.61 8.65 -2.26
CA LEU A 134 -12.47 8.82 -3.44
C LEU A 134 -13.62 7.82 -3.42
N GLU A 135 -13.36 6.54 -3.12
CA GLU A 135 -14.44 5.55 -2.97
C GLU A 135 -15.44 5.92 -1.87
N VAL A 136 -14.94 6.47 -0.76
CA VAL A 136 -15.77 7.00 0.33
C VAL A 136 -16.64 8.15 -0.17
N LEU A 137 -16.07 9.10 -0.92
CA LEU A 137 -16.80 10.21 -1.52
C LEU A 137 -17.90 9.73 -2.47
N HIS A 138 -17.61 8.78 -3.35
CA HIS A 138 -18.60 8.21 -4.27
C HIS A 138 -19.79 7.61 -3.50
N LYS A 139 -19.52 6.82 -2.45
CA LYS A 139 -20.58 6.28 -1.59
C LYS A 139 -21.37 7.38 -0.90
N MET A 140 -20.70 8.42 -0.40
CA MET A 140 -21.35 9.58 0.23
C MET A 140 -22.28 10.32 -0.74
N GLN A 141 -21.87 10.51 -1.99
CA GLN A 141 -22.69 11.12 -3.05
C GLN A 141 -23.90 10.26 -3.40
N MET A 142 -23.78 8.93 -3.41
CA MET A 142 -24.92 8.06 -3.66
C MET A 142 -25.98 8.12 -2.54
N VAL A 143 -25.55 8.32 -1.29
CA VAL A 143 -26.46 8.31 -0.13
C VAL A 143 -27.05 9.67 0.22
N CYS A 144 -26.53 10.77 -0.32
CA CYS A 144 -26.97 12.12 0.05
C CYS A 144 -28.40 12.44 -0.44
N ASP A 145 -28.85 11.83 -1.54
CA ASP A 145 -30.16 12.09 -2.14
C ASP A 145 -31.29 11.14 -1.70
N VAL A 146 -30.96 10.18 -0.83
CA VAL A 146 -31.89 9.15 -0.34
C VAL A 146 -32.12 9.25 1.17
N SER A 147 -33.23 8.68 1.64
CA SER A 147 -33.57 8.64 3.08
C SER A 147 -33.09 7.37 3.79
N ALA A 148 -32.19 6.62 3.18
CA ALA A 148 -31.62 5.42 3.75
C ALA A 148 -30.76 5.74 4.97
N THR A 149 -30.73 4.80 5.92
CA THR A 149 -29.81 4.86 7.06
C THR A 149 -28.39 4.57 6.58
N VAL A 150 -27.45 5.43 6.97
CA VAL A 150 -26.03 5.29 6.65
C VAL A 150 -25.26 4.92 7.91
N LEU A 151 -24.36 3.95 7.81
CA LEU A 151 -23.48 3.54 8.92
C LEU A 151 -22.02 3.86 8.57
N LEU A 152 -21.45 4.84 9.26
CA LEU A 152 -20.05 5.22 9.14
C LEU A 152 -19.18 4.38 10.08
N LEU A 153 -18.30 3.58 9.50
CA LEU A 153 -17.38 2.70 10.22
C LEU A 153 -15.96 3.27 10.14
N GLY A 154 -15.20 3.18 11.21
CA GLY A 154 -13.79 3.56 11.20
C GLY A 154 -13.26 3.92 12.57
N GLU A 155 -11.95 3.99 12.70
CA GLU A 155 -11.26 4.32 13.96
C GLU A 155 -11.67 5.70 14.51
N SER A 156 -11.32 5.96 15.77
CA SER A 156 -11.52 7.30 16.33
C SER A 156 -10.62 8.32 15.62
N GLY A 157 -11.14 9.52 15.39
CA GLY A 157 -10.37 10.60 14.77
C GLY A 157 -10.22 10.56 13.23
N VAL A 158 -10.87 9.62 12.52
CA VAL A 158 -10.81 9.56 11.04
C VAL A 158 -11.67 10.59 10.30
N GLY A 159 -12.55 11.32 11.01
CA GLY A 159 -13.43 12.34 10.43
C GLY A 159 -14.87 11.89 10.14
N LYS A 160 -15.42 10.93 10.91
CA LYS A 160 -16.81 10.44 10.72
C LYS A 160 -17.87 11.54 10.79
N GLU A 161 -17.75 12.48 11.72
CA GLU A 161 -18.68 13.64 11.77
C GLU A 161 -18.57 14.52 10.51
N MET A 162 -17.35 14.74 10.02
CA MET A 162 -17.15 15.53 8.79
C MET A 162 -17.74 14.83 7.57
N ALA A 163 -17.64 13.51 7.48
CA ALA A 163 -18.33 12.74 6.46
C ALA A 163 -19.87 12.85 6.58
N ALA A 164 -20.42 12.78 7.80
CA ALA A 164 -21.86 12.97 8.02
C ALA A 164 -22.34 14.37 7.60
N ARG A 165 -21.57 15.42 7.92
CA ARG A 165 -21.84 16.81 7.49
C ARG A 165 -21.73 16.97 5.97
N ALA A 166 -20.75 16.34 5.35
CA ALA A 166 -20.61 16.34 3.91
C ALA A 166 -21.80 15.66 3.21
N ILE A 167 -22.31 14.53 3.72
CA ILE A 167 -23.55 13.90 3.24
C ILE A 167 -24.74 14.87 3.36
N HIS A 168 -24.89 15.53 4.51
CA HIS A 168 -25.96 16.52 4.74
C HIS A 168 -25.91 17.66 3.73
N ASN A 169 -24.74 18.27 3.55
CA ASN A 169 -24.54 19.43 2.68
C ASN A 169 -24.74 19.11 1.19
N MET A 170 -24.37 17.91 0.74
CA MET A 170 -24.56 17.50 -0.67
C MET A 170 -26.01 17.12 -0.98
N GLY A 171 -26.74 16.66 0.04
CA GLY A 171 -28.03 15.99 -0.10
C GLY A 171 -29.25 16.89 -0.23
N LYS A 172 -30.41 16.28 -0.45
CA LYS A 172 -31.72 16.98 -0.53
C LYS A 172 -32.15 17.64 0.79
N ARG A 173 -31.58 17.21 1.91
CA ARG A 173 -31.89 17.73 3.25
C ARG A 173 -30.92 18.80 3.73
N SER A 174 -30.10 19.38 2.84
CA SER A 174 -29.08 20.40 3.17
C SER A 174 -29.65 21.63 3.88
N GLU A 175 -30.86 22.06 3.51
CA GLU A 175 -31.57 23.18 4.15
C GLU A 175 -32.21 22.81 5.50
N GLY A 176 -32.34 21.51 5.80
CA GLY A 176 -32.89 20.99 7.05
C GLY A 176 -31.86 20.97 8.18
N PRO A 177 -32.30 20.77 9.44
CA PRO A 177 -31.39 20.75 10.59
C PRO A 177 -30.43 19.55 10.52
N PHE A 178 -29.16 19.78 10.85
CA PHE A 178 -28.18 18.72 11.17
C PHE A 178 -28.01 18.65 12.69
N ILE A 179 -28.50 17.57 13.30
CA ILE A 179 -28.46 17.39 14.75
C ILE A 179 -27.44 16.30 15.09
N PRO A 180 -26.21 16.65 15.54
CA PRO A 180 -25.23 15.69 16.01
C PRO A 180 -25.49 15.29 17.47
N VAL A 181 -25.34 14.00 17.76
CA VAL A 181 -25.45 13.43 19.11
C VAL A 181 -24.30 12.44 19.30
N ASN A 182 -23.44 12.70 20.28
CA ASN A 182 -22.44 11.73 20.72
C ASN A 182 -23.05 10.87 21.83
N CYS A 183 -23.30 9.60 21.54
CA CYS A 183 -23.96 8.68 22.46
C CYS A 183 -23.06 8.29 23.65
N GLY A 184 -21.73 8.29 23.48
CA GLY A 184 -20.78 7.99 24.55
C GLY A 184 -20.54 9.15 25.51
N ALA A 185 -20.87 10.39 25.12
CA ALA A 185 -20.70 11.58 25.96
C ALA A 185 -21.89 11.85 26.91
N ILE A 186 -23.06 11.24 26.65
CA ILE A 186 -24.27 11.47 27.44
C ILE A 186 -24.40 10.35 28.48
N PRO A 187 -24.62 10.66 29.77
CA PRO A 187 -24.87 9.65 30.79
C PRO A 187 -26.00 8.69 30.42
N GLU A 188 -25.83 7.40 30.73
CA GLU A 188 -26.79 6.34 30.40
C GLU A 188 -28.21 6.60 30.92
N ASN A 189 -28.34 7.26 32.07
CA ASN A 189 -29.64 7.63 32.65
C ASN A 189 -30.32 8.81 31.93
N LEU A 190 -29.61 9.58 31.10
CA LEU A 190 -30.11 10.78 30.42
C LEU A 190 -30.28 10.58 28.91
N ILE A 191 -29.53 9.66 28.28
CA ILE A 191 -29.53 9.47 26.82
C ILE A 191 -30.94 9.21 26.26
N GLU A 192 -31.78 8.47 26.99
CA GLU A 192 -33.15 8.19 26.57
C GLU A 192 -33.98 9.48 26.49
N SER A 193 -33.89 10.32 27.53
CA SER A 193 -34.63 11.59 27.62
C SER A 193 -34.13 12.63 26.63
N GLU A 194 -32.82 12.66 26.34
CA GLU A 194 -32.23 13.52 25.33
C GLU A 194 -32.69 13.14 23.92
N LEU A 195 -32.63 11.85 23.58
CA LEU A 195 -32.98 11.37 22.23
C LEU A 195 -34.48 11.53 21.94
N PHE A 196 -35.34 11.03 22.83
CA PHE A 196 -36.78 10.91 22.57
C PHE A 196 -37.62 12.04 23.17
N GLY A 197 -37.06 12.83 24.09
CA GLY A 197 -37.79 13.86 24.82
C GLY A 197 -38.68 13.26 25.92
N TYR A 198 -39.32 14.13 26.70
CA TYR A 198 -40.22 13.73 27.78
C TYR A 198 -41.33 14.75 27.99
N VAL A 199 -42.47 14.29 28.49
CA VAL A 199 -43.58 15.16 28.92
C VAL A 199 -43.43 15.56 30.39
N GLU A 200 -44.14 16.61 30.79
CA GLU A 200 -44.20 17.02 32.20
C GLU A 200 -44.64 15.85 33.09
N GLY A 201 -43.94 15.65 34.22
CA GLY A 201 -44.24 14.59 35.17
C GLY A 201 -43.75 13.18 34.78
N ALA A 202 -42.98 13.03 33.70
CA ALA A 202 -42.46 11.73 33.26
C ALA A 202 -41.54 11.04 34.30
N PHE A 203 -40.82 11.82 35.11
CA PHE A 203 -39.96 11.36 36.21
C PHE A 203 -39.79 12.48 37.24
N THR A 204 -39.24 12.16 38.42
CA THR A 204 -39.18 13.07 39.59
C THR A 204 -38.44 14.39 39.34
N SER A 205 -37.49 14.42 38.40
CA SER A 205 -36.73 15.61 37.99
C SER A 205 -37.19 16.22 36.66
N ALA A 206 -38.34 15.81 36.11
CA ALA A 206 -38.86 16.33 34.85
C ALA A 206 -39.22 17.82 34.98
N ARG A 207 -38.74 18.65 34.04
CA ARG A 207 -39.06 20.09 34.01
C ARG A 207 -40.53 20.31 33.66
N LYS A 208 -41.13 21.36 34.24
CA LYS A 208 -42.46 21.86 33.83
C LYS A 208 -42.45 22.17 32.34
N GLY A 209 -43.46 21.70 31.60
CA GLY A 209 -43.55 21.80 30.14
C GLY A 209 -42.78 20.73 29.34
N GLY A 210 -42.04 19.83 29.98
CA GLY A 210 -41.30 18.75 29.29
C GLY A 210 -40.08 19.23 28.50
N ALA A 211 -39.53 18.36 27.65
CA ALA A 211 -38.44 18.69 26.72
C ALA A 211 -38.57 17.93 25.40
N MET A 212 -38.29 18.62 24.28
CA MET A 212 -38.25 17.98 22.96
C MET A 212 -36.98 17.14 22.80
N GLY A 213 -37.14 15.94 22.24
CA GLY A 213 -36.03 15.05 21.93
C GLY A 213 -35.27 15.44 20.67
N LYS A 214 -34.02 14.98 20.55
CA LYS A 214 -33.17 15.19 19.36
C LYS A 214 -33.82 14.67 18.08
N PHE A 215 -34.56 13.57 18.13
CA PHE A 215 -35.28 13.06 16.95
C PHE A 215 -36.31 14.06 16.42
N THR A 216 -37.07 14.70 17.30
CA THR A 216 -38.05 15.72 16.93
C THR A 216 -37.38 16.98 16.40
N LEU A 217 -36.26 17.38 17.02
CA LEU A 217 -35.46 18.54 16.57
C LEU A 217 -34.84 18.31 15.18
N ALA A 218 -34.57 17.07 14.81
CA ALA A 218 -33.98 16.71 13.51
C ALA A 218 -35.02 16.60 12.37
N HIS A 219 -36.30 16.83 12.64
CA HIS A 219 -37.37 16.68 11.65
C HIS A 219 -37.10 17.48 10.37
N LYS A 220 -37.32 16.86 9.20
CA LYS A 220 -36.94 17.29 7.84
C LYS A 220 -35.44 17.43 7.57
N GLY A 221 -34.60 16.96 8.50
CA GLY A 221 -33.15 17.05 8.43
C GLY A 221 -32.46 15.71 8.66
N ILE A 222 -31.26 15.77 9.25
CA ILE A 222 -30.42 14.61 9.54
C ILE A 222 -30.14 14.55 11.04
N LEU A 223 -30.34 13.36 11.62
CA LEU A 223 -29.83 13.01 12.94
C LEU A 223 -28.54 12.21 12.78
N PHE A 224 -27.43 12.76 13.28
CA PHE A 224 -26.14 12.07 13.32
C PHE A 224 -25.92 11.47 14.72
N LEU A 225 -25.78 10.14 14.79
CA LEU A 225 -25.54 9.40 16.02
C LEU A 225 -24.09 8.90 16.03
N ASP A 226 -23.19 9.63 16.69
CA ASP A 226 -21.83 9.17 16.90
C ASP A 226 -21.75 8.19 18.06
N GLU A 227 -20.82 7.24 17.96
CA GLU A 227 -20.61 6.17 18.93
C GLU A 227 -21.88 5.35 19.24
N VAL A 228 -22.68 5.00 18.23
CA VAL A 228 -23.96 4.26 18.38
C VAL A 228 -23.80 2.92 19.12
N GLY A 229 -22.60 2.34 19.12
CA GLY A 229 -22.27 1.13 19.87
C GLY A 229 -22.25 1.31 21.39
N GLU A 230 -22.26 2.55 21.91
CA GLU A 230 -22.34 2.85 23.35
C GLU A 230 -23.79 2.91 23.86
N LEU A 231 -24.79 2.73 22.98
CA LEU A 231 -26.19 2.84 23.39
C LEU A 231 -26.61 1.69 24.32
N PRO A 232 -27.27 1.99 25.45
CA PRO A 232 -27.89 0.98 26.32
C PRO A 232 -28.96 0.14 25.60
N LEU A 233 -29.13 -1.13 25.99
CA LEU A 233 -30.06 -2.06 25.34
C LEU A 233 -31.52 -1.58 25.32
N ASN A 234 -32.00 -0.91 26.37
CA ASN A 234 -33.35 -0.34 26.42
C ASN A 234 -33.54 0.79 25.39
N VAL A 235 -32.50 1.59 25.17
CA VAL A 235 -32.50 2.69 24.18
C VAL A 235 -32.43 2.13 22.77
N GLN A 236 -31.69 1.04 22.55
CA GLN A 236 -31.63 0.33 21.26
C GLN A 236 -33.02 -0.12 20.78
N VAL A 237 -33.89 -0.59 21.69
CA VAL A 237 -35.27 -0.99 21.37
C VAL A 237 -36.09 0.19 20.83
N LYS A 238 -35.98 1.36 21.47
CA LYS A 238 -36.70 2.56 21.02
C LYS A 238 -36.13 3.11 19.72
N LEU A 239 -34.80 3.09 19.55
CA LEU A 239 -34.14 3.48 18.31
C LEU A 239 -34.64 2.62 17.13
N LEU A 240 -34.73 1.30 17.33
CA LEU A 240 -35.27 0.38 16.32
C LEU A 240 -36.68 0.78 15.88
N ARG A 241 -37.58 1.09 16.82
CA ARG A 241 -38.95 1.54 16.51
C ARG A 241 -38.95 2.81 15.67
N VAL A 242 -38.13 3.81 16.01
CA VAL A 242 -38.04 5.04 15.20
C VAL A 242 -37.55 4.75 13.78
N LEU A 243 -36.56 3.88 13.62
CA LEU A 243 -36.01 3.51 12.30
C LEU A 243 -37.00 2.69 11.45
N GLN A 244 -37.89 1.92 12.08
CA GLN A 244 -38.88 1.09 11.39
C GLN A 244 -40.16 1.88 11.07
N GLU A 245 -40.75 2.50 12.09
CA GLU A 245 -42.11 3.08 12.03
C GLU A 245 -42.09 4.59 11.71
N ARG A 246 -40.92 5.25 11.79
CA ARG A 246 -40.79 6.70 11.58
C ARG A 246 -41.68 7.53 12.52
N ILE A 247 -41.85 7.05 13.75
CA ILE A 247 -42.54 7.75 14.83
C ILE A 247 -41.68 7.80 16.08
N VAL A 248 -41.87 8.83 16.90
CA VAL A 248 -41.20 9.03 18.19
C VAL A 248 -42.24 9.20 19.29
N THR A 249 -42.04 8.50 20.40
CA THR A 249 -42.89 8.60 21.59
C THR A 249 -42.06 9.20 22.74
N PRO A 250 -42.38 10.42 23.22
CA PRO A 250 -41.72 11.00 24.38
C PRO A 250 -41.90 10.13 25.62
N ILE A 251 -40.92 10.16 26.53
CA ILE A 251 -41.01 9.45 27.81
C ILE A 251 -42.20 10.00 28.62
N GLY A 252 -43.01 9.09 29.17
CA GLY A 252 -44.22 9.43 29.92
C GLY A 252 -45.44 9.75 29.03
N SER A 253 -45.29 9.72 27.70
CA SER A 253 -46.39 9.93 26.76
C SER A 253 -46.91 8.62 26.17
N SER A 254 -48.22 8.54 25.93
CA SER A 254 -48.85 7.51 25.09
C SER A 254 -49.03 7.95 23.64
N THR A 255 -48.86 9.23 23.34
CA THR A 255 -48.97 9.78 21.99
C THR A 255 -47.63 9.71 21.26
N SER A 256 -47.67 9.22 20.03
CA SER A 256 -46.51 9.14 19.14
C SER A 256 -46.61 10.21 18.05
N HIS A 257 -45.45 10.74 17.63
CA HIS A 257 -45.35 11.81 16.64
C HIS A 257 -44.55 11.33 15.43
N PRO A 258 -45.03 11.55 14.19
CA PRO A 258 -44.29 11.17 12.99
C PRO A 258 -43.02 12.02 12.83
N VAL A 259 -41.93 11.39 12.40
CA VAL A 259 -40.64 12.03 12.12
C VAL A 259 -40.13 11.68 10.72
N ASP A 260 -39.85 12.70 9.91
CA ASP A 260 -39.20 12.55 8.61
C ASP A 260 -37.73 12.97 8.75
N ILE A 261 -36.83 12.00 8.84
CA ILE A 261 -35.40 12.24 9.05
C ILE A 261 -34.53 11.26 8.26
N GLN A 262 -33.32 11.68 7.91
CA GLN A 262 -32.24 10.73 7.65
C GLN A 262 -31.52 10.42 8.96
N VAL A 263 -31.15 9.16 9.17
CA VAL A 263 -30.27 8.77 10.28
C VAL A 263 -28.91 8.39 9.70
N ILE A 264 -27.87 9.03 10.21
CA ILE A 264 -26.47 8.64 9.95
C ILE A 264 -25.90 8.20 11.29
N ALA A 265 -25.53 6.93 11.41
CA ALA A 265 -24.90 6.39 12.60
C ALA A 265 -23.39 6.22 12.38
N ALA A 266 -22.60 6.32 13.44
CA ALA A 266 -21.16 6.13 13.40
C ALA A 266 -20.67 5.29 14.57
N THR A 267 -19.63 4.48 14.35
CA THR A 267 -18.95 3.74 15.41
C THR A 267 -17.53 3.33 15.01
N ASN A 268 -16.67 3.17 16.01
CA ASN A 268 -15.36 2.53 15.92
C ASN A 268 -15.37 1.07 16.40
N LYS A 269 -16.47 0.59 17.01
CA LYS A 269 -16.63 -0.77 17.50
C LYS A 269 -17.17 -1.69 16.39
N SER A 270 -16.83 -2.97 16.47
CA SER A 270 -17.43 -4.00 15.60
C SER A 270 -18.79 -4.40 16.13
N LEU A 271 -19.86 -3.83 15.56
CA LEU A 271 -21.24 -4.14 15.96
C LEU A 271 -21.56 -5.64 15.81
N GLU A 272 -21.03 -6.30 14.78
CA GLU A 272 -21.19 -7.75 14.59
C GLU A 272 -20.65 -8.56 15.78
N LYS A 273 -19.48 -8.19 16.31
CA LYS A 273 -18.93 -8.84 17.52
C LYS A 273 -19.75 -8.53 18.76
N MET A 274 -20.32 -7.33 18.87
CA MET A 274 -21.19 -6.95 19.99
C MET A 274 -22.53 -7.71 19.96
N VAL A 275 -23.08 -7.96 18.78
CA VAL A 275 -24.27 -8.83 18.60
C VAL A 275 -23.98 -10.24 19.09
N LYS A 276 -22.84 -10.83 18.70
CA LYS A 276 -22.41 -12.16 19.18
C LYS A 276 -22.24 -12.24 20.70
N LYS A 277 -21.95 -11.12 21.36
CA LYS A 277 -21.81 -11.02 22.82
C LYS A 277 -23.10 -10.65 23.55
N GLY A 278 -24.19 -10.35 22.84
CA GLY A 278 -25.45 -9.87 23.44
C GLY A 278 -25.40 -8.41 23.92
N GLU A 279 -24.36 -7.65 23.57
CA GLU A 279 -24.19 -6.24 23.95
C GLU A 279 -24.92 -5.29 22.96
N PHE A 280 -25.27 -5.80 21.78
CA PHE A 280 -26.00 -5.05 20.76
C PHE A 280 -27.09 -5.93 20.15
N ARG A 281 -28.27 -5.39 19.88
CA ARG A 281 -29.37 -6.17 19.32
C ARG A 281 -29.16 -6.44 17.82
N GLU A 282 -29.42 -7.69 17.43
CA GLU A 282 -29.30 -8.14 16.04
C GLU A 282 -30.26 -7.42 15.10
N ASP A 283 -31.51 -7.21 15.52
CA ASP A 283 -32.55 -6.50 14.75
C ASP A 283 -32.16 -5.05 14.42
N LEU A 284 -31.62 -4.33 15.40
CA LEU A 284 -31.10 -2.98 15.23
C LEU A 284 -29.86 -2.95 14.33
N TYR A 285 -28.95 -3.93 14.49
CA TYR A 285 -27.75 -4.03 13.65
C TYR A 285 -28.12 -4.04 12.17
N TYR A 286 -29.03 -4.93 11.75
CA TYR A 286 -29.45 -4.99 10.34
C TYR A 286 -30.15 -3.72 9.86
N ARG A 287 -30.87 -3.01 10.75
CA ARG A 287 -31.56 -1.75 10.39
C ARG A 287 -30.60 -0.55 10.28
N LEU A 288 -29.46 -0.59 10.97
CA LEU A 288 -28.39 0.40 10.83
C LEU A 288 -27.46 0.06 9.65
N HIS A 289 -27.17 -1.22 9.44
CA HIS A 289 -26.21 -1.72 8.45
C HIS A 289 -26.78 -1.78 7.02
N VAL A 290 -27.59 -0.80 6.63
CA VAL A 290 -28.20 -0.71 5.30
C VAL A 290 -27.18 -0.23 4.27
N VAL A 291 -26.51 0.89 4.54
CA VAL A 291 -25.40 1.39 3.71
C VAL A 291 -24.16 1.63 4.58
N PRO A 292 -23.26 0.65 4.70
CA PRO A 292 -22.01 0.82 5.43
C PRO A 292 -20.97 1.59 4.58
N ILE A 293 -20.37 2.63 5.17
CA ILE A 293 -19.26 3.39 4.58
C ILE A 293 -18.09 3.30 5.54
N HIS A 294 -16.99 2.69 5.09
CA HIS A 294 -15.78 2.56 5.88
C HIS A 294 -14.83 3.74 5.59
N LEU A 295 -14.50 4.52 6.62
CA LEU A 295 -13.50 5.58 6.54
C LEU A 295 -12.12 5.01 6.89
N PRO A 296 -11.15 5.05 5.95
CA PRO A 296 -9.83 4.52 6.17
C PRO A 296 -9.06 5.34 7.24
N PRO A 297 -8.24 4.67 8.07
CA PRO A 297 -7.33 5.36 8.97
C PRO A 297 -6.29 6.18 8.19
N LEU A 298 -5.73 7.22 8.82
CA LEU A 298 -4.82 8.17 8.18
C LEU A 298 -3.58 7.50 7.58
N ARG A 299 -3.06 6.46 8.23
CA ARG A 299 -1.95 5.63 7.74
C ARG A 299 -2.21 4.93 6.41
N ASP A 300 -3.47 4.69 6.04
CA ASP A 300 -3.80 4.06 4.75
C ASP A 300 -3.94 5.09 3.61
N ARG A 301 -3.90 6.38 3.95
CA ARG A 301 -4.09 7.55 3.09
C ARG A 301 -3.01 8.62 3.35
N VAL A 302 -1.76 8.19 3.40
CA VAL A 302 -0.57 9.01 3.69
C VAL A 302 -0.48 10.24 2.76
N ASP A 303 -0.92 10.11 1.50
CA ASP A 303 -0.91 11.18 0.50
C ASP A 303 -1.78 12.39 0.90
N GLU A 304 -2.72 12.23 1.84
CA GLU A 304 -3.55 13.33 2.37
C GLU A 304 -2.83 14.15 3.45
N ILE A 305 -1.79 13.61 4.09
CA ILE A 305 -1.11 14.26 5.22
C ILE A 305 -0.57 15.65 4.86
N PRO A 306 0.15 15.86 3.74
CA PRO A 306 0.66 17.20 3.38
C PRO A 306 -0.46 18.23 3.26
N TYR A 307 -1.60 17.84 2.68
CA TYR A 307 -2.75 18.72 2.49
C TYR A 307 -3.47 19.03 3.80
N LEU A 308 -3.64 18.02 4.67
CA LEU A 308 -4.21 18.19 6.00
C LEU A 308 -3.32 19.11 6.86
N VAL A 309 -2.00 18.90 6.83
CA VAL A 309 -1.04 19.78 7.51
C VAL A 309 -1.18 21.21 7.02
N GLN A 310 -1.19 21.42 5.71
CA GLN A 310 -1.34 22.76 5.13
C GLN A 310 -2.66 23.42 5.54
N PHE A 311 -3.77 22.66 5.51
CA PHE A 311 -5.09 23.15 5.90
C PHE A 311 -5.12 23.59 7.38
N PHE A 312 -4.64 22.74 8.29
CA PHE A 312 -4.58 23.07 9.71
C PHE A 312 -3.61 24.22 9.98
N LEU A 313 -2.45 24.23 9.32
CA LEU A 313 -1.46 25.28 9.46
C LEU A 313 -2.03 26.65 9.06
N GLN A 314 -2.73 26.74 7.94
CA GLN A 314 -3.41 27.96 7.53
C GLN A 314 -4.45 28.40 8.58
N LYS A 315 -5.31 27.48 9.01
CA LYS A 315 -6.32 27.73 10.06
C LYS A 315 -5.68 28.31 11.33
N TYR A 316 -4.61 27.70 11.83
CA TYR A 316 -4.00 28.09 13.10
C TYR A 316 -3.06 29.29 13.00
N ASN A 317 -2.39 29.49 11.87
CA ASN A 317 -1.65 30.72 11.60
C ASN A 317 -2.59 31.93 11.62
N THR A 318 -3.76 31.84 10.97
CA THR A 318 -4.77 32.90 11.02
C THR A 318 -5.34 33.07 12.42
N LEU A 319 -5.69 31.97 13.11
CA LEU A 319 -6.30 32.02 14.43
C LEU A 319 -5.38 32.64 15.50
N TYR A 320 -4.09 32.30 15.49
CA TYR A 320 -3.11 32.77 16.47
C TYR A 320 -2.27 33.94 15.99
N ASN A 321 -2.57 34.49 14.80
CA ASN A 321 -1.79 35.55 14.16
C ASN A 321 -0.29 35.23 14.11
N ARG A 322 0.03 34.03 13.65
CA ARG A 322 1.39 33.49 13.48
C ARG A 322 1.71 33.31 12.00
N MET A 323 2.99 33.17 11.69
CA MET A 323 3.49 32.87 10.34
C MET A 323 4.49 31.71 10.43
N ILE A 324 3.95 30.51 10.67
CA ILE A 324 4.72 29.27 10.75
C ILE A 324 4.62 28.51 9.43
N ALA A 325 5.73 27.92 8.99
CA ALA A 325 5.83 27.00 7.85
C ALA A 325 6.51 25.69 8.27
N PHE A 326 6.18 24.59 7.60
CA PHE A 326 6.85 23.29 7.79
C PHE A 326 7.87 23.09 6.68
N THR A 327 9.07 22.63 7.02
CA THR A 327 10.04 22.24 5.99
C THR A 327 9.59 20.98 5.24
N PRO A 328 10.01 20.76 3.98
CA PRO A 328 9.67 19.54 3.25
C PRO A 328 10.05 18.26 4.01
N ASP A 329 11.18 18.27 4.70
CA ASP A 329 11.63 17.13 5.50
C ASP A 329 10.75 16.89 6.74
N ALA A 330 10.24 17.95 7.37
CA ALA A 330 9.28 17.83 8.46
C ALA A 330 7.96 17.21 7.99
N ILE A 331 7.48 17.60 6.80
CA ILE A 331 6.26 17.01 6.19
C ILE A 331 6.50 15.54 5.87
N ASP A 332 7.63 15.18 5.26
CA ASP A 332 7.97 13.78 4.99
C ASP A 332 8.02 12.97 6.31
N MET A 333 8.52 13.55 7.41
CA MET A 333 8.54 12.91 8.73
C MET A 333 7.13 12.64 9.28
N LEU A 334 6.21 13.60 9.10
CA LEU A 334 4.80 13.42 9.45
C LEU A 334 4.13 12.32 8.61
N CYS A 335 4.56 12.12 7.36
CA CYS A 335 4.06 11.04 6.50
C CYS A 335 4.51 9.65 6.95
N ILE A 336 5.59 9.55 7.73
CA ILE A 336 6.15 8.27 8.20
C ILE A 336 5.42 7.76 9.46
N HIS A 337 4.80 8.65 10.23
CA HIS A 337 4.13 8.32 11.48
C HIS A 337 2.85 7.49 11.26
N GLN A 338 2.50 6.63 12.23
CA GLN A 338 1.37 5.70 12.13
C GLN A 338 0.01 6.33 12.45
N TRP A 339 0.00 7.49 13.12
CA TRP A 339 -1.21 8.25 13.46
C TRP A 339 -2.31 7.42 14.16
N PRO A 340 -2.05 6.84 15.35
CA PRO A 340 -3.05 6.09 16.11
C PRO A 340 -4.30 6.92 16.45
N GLY A 341 -4.19 8.24 16.60
CA GLY A 341 -5.32 9.16 16.77
C GLY A 341 -5.82 9.80 15.47
N ASN A 342 -5.35 9.31 14.31
CA ASN A 342 -5.75 9.72 12.98
C ASN A 342 -5.67 11.25 12.76
N VAL A 343 -6.66 11.84 12.06
CA VAL A 343 -6.67 13.27 11.70
C VAL A 343 -6.74 14.16 12.94
N ARG A 344 -7.41 13.71 14.01
CA ARG A 344 -7.49 14.46 15.28
C ARG A 344 -6.12 14.62 15.94
N GLU A 345 -5.30 13.57 15.93
CA GLU A 345 -3.93 13.65 16.44
C GLU A 345 -3.07 14.57 15.55
N LEU A 346 -3.18 14.44 14.23
CA LEU A 346 -2.47 15.32 13.30
C LEU A 346 -2.82 16.79 13.52
N GLU A 347 -4.11 17.13 13.63
CA GLU A 347 -4.59 18.49 13.90
C GLU A 347 -3.98 19.04 15.21
N ASN A 348 -4.05 18.26 16.29
CA ASN A 348 -3.49 18.65 17.58
C ASN A 348 -1.97 18.90 17.53
N ILE A 349 -1.23 18.09 16.75
CA ILE A 349 0.21 18.25 16.58
C ILE A 349 0.53 19.52 15.80
N VAL A 350 -0.18 19.78 14.71
CA VAL A 350 0.00 21.01 13.91
C VAL A 350 -0.37 22.26 14.70
N GLU A 351 -1.47 22.22 15.46
CA GLU A 351 -1.87 23.30 16.38
C GLU A 351 -0.77 23.56 17.41
N ARG A 352 -0.33 22.51 18.12
CA ARG A 352 0.72 22.59 19.14
C ARG A 352 1.98 23.21 18.57
N LEU A 353 2.47 22.72 17.43
CA LEU A 353 3.67 23.25 16.79
C LEU A 353 3.49 24.70 16.37
N THR A 354 2.32 25.10 15.88
CA THR A 354 2.04 26.50 15.53
C THR A 354 2.15 27.44 16.76
N ILE A 355 1.72 26.96 17.93
CA ILE A 355 1.76 27.72 19.19
C ILE A 355 3.17 27.74 19.81
N THR A 356 3.83 26.59 19.87
CA THR A 356 5.08 26.41 20.63
C THR A 356 6.34 26.75 19.85
N SER A 357 6.27 26.80 18.51
CA SER A 357 7.44 27.12 17.69
C SER A 357 7.96 28.52 17.98
N ARG A 358 9.27 28.60 18.20
CA ARG A 358 9.99 29.87 18.43
C ARG A 358 10.54 30.47 17.13
N THR A 359 10.66 29.65 16.09
CA THR A 359 11.12 30.01 14.75
C THR A 359 9.95 30.01 13.77
N PRO A 360 10.03 30.78 12.66
CA PRO A 360 9.04 30.73 11.58
C PRO A 360 8.98 29.40 10.84
N GLU A 361 10.03 28.58 10.91
CA GLU A 361 10.10 27.27 10.26
C GLU A 361 10.15 26.14 11.29
N VAL A 362 9.33 25.11 11.07
CA VAL A 362 9.31 23.84 11.80
C VAL A 362 10.12 22.82 11.03
N ASP A 363 11.22 22.37 11.62
CA ASP A 363 12.10 21.36 11.06
C ASP A 363 11.85 19.96 11.65
N VAL A 364 12.60 18.97 11.16
CA VAL A 364 12.50 17.57 11.61
C VAL A 364 12.80 17.41 13.10
N THR A 365 13.67 18.24 13.68
CA THR A 365 14.06 18.13 15.09
C THR A 365 12.88 18.43 15.99
N MET A 366 12.12 19.49 15.68
CA MET A 366 10.90 19.83 16.40
C MET A 366 9.81 18.75 16.26
N ILE A 367 9.70 18.12 15.08
CA ILE A 367 8.77 16.98 14.91
C ILE A 367 9.16 15.82 15.83
N LYS A 368 10.45 15.47 15.92
CA LYS A 368 10.94 14.38 16.77
C LYS A 368 10.73 14.63 18.27
N GLU A 369 10.80 15.88 18.71
CA GLU A 369 10.53 16.25 20.10
C GLU A 369 9.05 16.03 20.48
N VAL A 370 8.13 16.29 19.55
CA VAL A 370 6.69 16.19 19.79
C VAL A 370 6.16 14.78 19.51
N LEU A 371 6.74 14.10 18.51
CA LEU A 371 6.44 12.73 18.10
C LEU A 371 7.68 11.84 18.29
N PRO A 372 7.97 11.38 19.52
CA PRO A 372 9.05 10.44 19.74
C PRO A 372 8.70 9.12 19.06
N ILE A 373 9.29 8.86 17.89
CA ILE A 373 9.25 7.54 17.28
C ILE A 373 9.93 6.60 18.26
N LYS A 374 9.16 5.70 18.88
CA LYS A 374 9.73 4.57 19.58
C LYS A 374 10.43 3.73 18.53
N GLU A 375 11.74 3.86 18.42
CA GLU A 375 12.53 2.90 17.67
C GLU A 375 12.17 1.52 18.23
N PRO A 376 11.66 0.59 17.40
CA PRO A 376 11.43 -0.75 17.87
C PRO A 376 12.77 -1.25 18.40
N LYS A 377 12.83 -1.56 19.70
CA LYS A 377 14.00 -2.22 20.28
C LYS A 377 14.25 -3.44 19.40
N ARG A 378 15.35 -3.43 18.63
CA ARG A 378 15.77 -4.55 17.79
C ARG A 378 15.96 -5.75 18.73
N THR A 379 14.92 -6.57 18.83
CA THR A 379 14.85 -7.66 19.81
C THR A 379 15.30 -8.99 19.21
N SER A 380 15.45 -9.06 17.88
CA SER A 380 16.00 -10.22 17.20
C SER A 380 16.67 -9.83 15.88
N THR A 381 17.77 -10.52 15.56
CA THR A 381 18.38 -10.54 14.23
C THR A 381 17.47 -11.32 13.27
N PRO A 382 17.39 -10.95 11.98
CA PRO A 382 16.69 -11.76 10.99
C PRO A 382 17.26 -13.19 11.01
N VAL A 383 16.40 -14.19 11.14
CA VAL A 383 16.79 -15.59 11.22
C VAL A 383 16.86 -16.14 9.80
N ILE A 384 18.04 -16.60 9.38
CA ILE A 384 18.25 -17.34 8.14
C ILE A 384 18.39 -18.81 8.52
N ASP A 385 17.39 -19.62 8.19
CA ASP A 385 17.26 -21.01 8.68
C ASP A 385 18.12 -22.03 7.91
N PHE A 386 18.82 -21.63 6.84
CA PHE A 386 19.66 -22.50 6.03
C PHE A 386 20.77 -21.72 5.29
N LEU A 387 21.85 -22.42 4.90
CA LEU A 387 23.01 -21.80 4.26
C LEU A 387 22.77 -21.55 2.76
N MET A 388 23.07 -20.34 2.29
CA MET A 388 22.91 -19.91 0.90
C MET A 388 23.99 -18.91 0.47
N PRO A 389 24.20 -18.69 -0.84
CA PRO A 389 25.14 -17.67 -1.32
C PRO A 389 24.83 -16.28 -0.77
N LEU A 390 25.87 -15.54 -0.36
CA LEU A 390 25.72 -14.24 0.31
C LEU A 390 24.88 -13.24 -0.49
N GLN A 391 25.13 -13.12 -1.80
CA GLN A 391 24.39 -12.20 -2.65
C GLN A 391 22.88 -12.51 -2.67
N GLU A 392 22.53 -13.79 -2.57
CA GLU A 392 21.14 -14.23 -2.57
C GLU A 392 20.43 -13.88 -1.25
N ALA A 393 21.13 -14.03 -0.12
CA ALA A 393 20.61 -13.61 1.19
C ALA A 393 20.36 -12.10 1.23
N VAL A 394 21.27 -11.30 0.66
CA VAL A 394 21.10 -9.84 0.53
C VAL A 394 19.88 -9.51 -0.32
N ASP A 395 19.74 -10.12 -1.50
CA ASP A 395 18.62 -9.88 -2.40
C ASP A 395 17.26 -10.20 -1.74
N LEU A 396 17.17 -11.28 -0.95
CA LEU A 396 15.94 -11.65 -0.23
C LEU A 396 15.56 -10.65 0.85
N VAL A 397 16.53 -10.22 1.65
CA VAL A 397 16.31 -9.22 2.71
C VAL A 397 15.92 -7.87 2.09
N GLU A 398 16.58 -7.47 1.00
CA GLU A 398 16.23 -6.26 0.27
C GLU A 398 14.80 -6.33 -0.31
N GLU A 399 14.44 -7.45 -0.95
CA GLU A 399 13.09 -7.66 -1.50
C GLU A 399 12.02 -7.57 -0.39
N GLN A 400 12.29 -8.17 0.77
CA GLN A 400 11.39 -8.11 1.93
C GLN A 400 11.23 -6.67 2.44
N LEU A 401 12.33 -5.94 2.68
CA LEU A 401 12.30 -4.57 3.20
C LEU A 401 11.62 -3.61 2.22
N ILE A 402 11.89 -3.75 0.93
CA ILE A 402 11.27 -2.95 -0.13
C ILE A 402 9.77 -3.19 -0.20
N ASN A 403 9.33 -4.45 -0.13
CA ASN A 403 7.91 -4.79 -0.12
C ASN A 403 7.22 -4.22 1.13
N MET A 404 7.81 -4.40 2.32
CA MET A 404 7.28 -3.83 3.56
C MET A 404 7.13 -2.30 3.48
N ALA A 405 8.14 -1.60 2.97
CA ALA A 405 8.09 -0.16 2.80
C ALA A 405 7.02 0.28 1.79
N MET A 406 6.87 -0.44 0.68
CA MET A 406 5.87 -0.11 -0.35
C MET A 406 4.44 -0.43 0.10
N GLU A 407 4.23 -1.50 0.87
CA GLU A 407 2.93 -1.81 1.47
C GLU A 407 2.52 -0.74 2.49
N GLN A 408 3.47 -0.26 3.29
CA GLN A 408 3.20 0.71 4.35
C GLN A 408 3.02 2.13 3.83
N TYR A 409 3.93 2.63 2.98
CA TYR A 409 3.95 4.04 2.58
C TYR A 409 3.33 4.32 1.21
N LYS A 410 3.14 3.29 0.37
CA LYS A 410 2.57 3.38 -0.99
C LYS A 410 3.22 4.43 -1.91
N SER A 411 4.38 4.95 -1.54
CA SER A 411 5.10 6.02 -2.23
C SER A 411 6.58 5.68 -2.35
N LEU A 412 7.10 5.69 -3.59
CA LEU A 412 8.50 5.40 -3.87
C LEU A 412 9.46 6.39 -3.18
N LYS A 413 9.07 7.67 -3.09
CA LYS A 413 9.88 8.72 -2.46
C LYS A 413 10.00 8.45 -0.95
N LEU A 414 8.87 8.20 -0.28
CA LEU A 414 8.86 7.93 1.16
C LEU A 414 9.56 6.61 1.50
N ALA A 415 9.31 5.56 0.71
CA ALA A 415 9.97 4.28 0.90
C ALA A 415 11.49 4.37 0.73
N ALA A 416 11.98 5.14 -0.26
CA ALA A 416 13.41 5.39 -0.44
C ALA A 416 14.02 6.12 0.77
N LYS A 417 13.32 7.12 1.30
CA LYS A 417 13.76 7.89 2.48
C LYS A 417 13.87 7.02 3.74
N VAL A 418 12.87 6.17 4.00
CA VAL A 418 12.83 5.29 5.18
C VAL A 418 13.88 4.18 5.10
N LEU A 419 14.13 3.64 3.90
CA LEU A 419 15.16 2.63 3.67
C LEU A 419 16.57 3.22 3.51
N GLU A 420 16.71 4.55 3.61
CA GLU A 420 17.98 5.28 3.45
C GLU A 420 18.68 5.00 2.11
N VAL A 421 17.91 4.85 1.03
CA VAL A 421 18.41 4.66 -0.33
C VAL A 421 17.97 5.79 -1.26
N SER A 422 18.66 5.96 -2.39
CA SER A 422 18.23 6.95 -3.38
C SER A 422 16.95 6.52 -4.09
N GLN A 423 16.07 7.48 -4.42
CA GLN A 423 14.82 7.22 -5.14
C GLN A 423 15.03 6.44 -6.47
N PRO A 424 16.07 6.71 -7.28
CA PRO A 424 16.34 5.89 -8.47
C PRO A 424 16.69 4.44 -8.13
N THR A 425 17.43 4.20 -7.05
CA THR A 425 17.78 2.85 -6.58
C THR A 425 16.52 2.09 -6.15
N MET A 426 15.66 2.75 -5.37
CA MET A 426 14.37 2.21 -4.93
C MET A 426 13.47 1.85 -6.13
N SER A 427 13.33 2.78 -7.08
CA SER A 427 12.54 2.57 -8.30
C SER A 427 13.03 1.37 -9.12
N ARG A 428 14.34 1.28 -9.36
CA ARG A 428 14.95 0.16 -10.10
C ARG A 428 14.71 -1.19 -9.39
N LYS A 429 14.91 -1.25 -8.06
CA LYS A 429 14.73 -2.49 -7.29
C LYS A 429 13.25 -2.88 -7.21
N TYR A 430 12.35 -1.94 -6.95
CA TYR A 430 10.91 -2.21 -6.88
C TYR A 430 10.35 -2.67 -8.24
N LYS A 431 10.80 -2.07 -9.35
CA LYS A 431 10.43 -2.51 -10.69
C LYS A 431 10.83 -3.98 -10.94
N LYS A 432 12.08 -4.34 -10.64
CA LYS A 432 12.57 -5.73 -10.77
C LYS A 432 11.71 -6.72 -9.97
N ILE A 433 11.29 -6.33 -8.76
CA ILE A 433 10.42 -7.14 -7.90
C ILE A 433 9.02 -7.26 -8.51
N ARG A 434 8.43 -6.16 -9.00
CA ARG A 434 7.12 -6.18 -9.66
C ARG A 434 7.13 -7.03 -10.92
N ASP A 435 8.13 -6.88 -11.78
CA ASP A 435 8.26 -7.66 -13.02
C ASP A 435 8.29 -9.17 -12.69
N LYS A 436 9.07 -9.56 -11.67
CA LYS A 436 9.12 -10.95 -11.14
C LYS A 436 7.77 -11.43 -10.58
N ILE A 437 7.01 -10.57 -9.89
CA ILE A 437 5.68 -10.90 -9.36
C ILE A 437 4.64 -11.01 -10.48
N GLU A 438 4.70 -10.15 -11.49
CA GLU A 438 3.81 -10.19 -12.65
C GLU A 438 4.07 -11.42 -13.51
N GLU A 439 5.34 -11.76 -13.76
CA GLU A 439 5.76 -13.04 -14.35
C GLU A 439 5.24 -14.23 -13.52
N ALA A 440 5.28 -14.16 -12.18
CA ALA A 440 4.78 -15.19 -11.28
C ALA A 440 3.25 -15.36 -11.29
N ARG A 441 2.48 -14.28 -11.53
CA ARG A 441 1.01 -14.29 -11.50
C ARG A 441 0.36 -14.89 -12.76
N LEU A 442 1.11 -15.03 -13.85
CA LEU A 442 0.57 -15.36 -15.18
C LEU A 442 0.17 -16.84 -15.41
N SER A 443 0.46 -17.79 -14.51
CA SER A 443 0.00 -19.19 -14.66
C SER A 443 0.18 -20.04 -13.38
N PRO A 444 -0.69 -21.03 -13.09
CA PRO A 444 -0.45 -22.07 -12.06
C PRO A 444 0.89 -22.79 -12.22
N VAL A 445 1.41 -22.87 -13.45
CA VAL A 445 2.72 -23.43 -13.78
C VAL A 445 3.85 -22.63 -13.10
N ASN A 446 3.72 -21.31 -12.98
CA ASN A 446 4.78 -20.44 -12.47
C ASN A 446 4.94 -20.54 -10.94
N LYS A 447 3.86 -20.85 -10.21
CA LYS A 447 3.94 -21.15 -8.76
C LYS A 447 4.81 -22.38 -8.49
N ARG A 448 4.61 -23.44 -9.29
CA ARG A 448 5.42 -24.65 -9.21
C ARG A 448 6.87 -24.36 -9.58
N THR A 449 7.12 -23.57 -10.62
CA THR A 449 8.48 -23.14 -11.00
C THR A 449 9.21 -22.40 -9.88
N ILE A 450 8.54 -21.48 -9.17
CA ILE A 450 9.14 -20.72 -8.05
C ILE A 450 9.52 -21.64 -6.89
N LEU A 451 8.61 -22.54 -6.53
CA LEU A 451 8.86 -23.53 -5.47
C LEU A 451 10.01 -24.48 -5.88
N GLU A 452 10.02 -24.94 -7.12
CA GLU A 452 11.10 -25.78 -7.67
C GLU A 452 12.44 -25.02 -7.69
N GLU A 453 12.45 -23.73 -8.00
CA GLU A 453 13.67 -22.92 -7.97
C GLU A 453 14.24 -22.77 -6.55
N GLN A 454 13.38 -22.54 -5.54
CA GLN A 454 13.80 -22.50 -4.15
C GLN A 454 14.38 -23.84 -3.68
N ILE A 455 13.74 -24.95 -4.03
CA ILE A 455 14.28 -26.28 -3.76
C ILE A 455 15.63 -26.45 -4.46
N ASN A 456 15.71 -26.13 -5.76
CA ASN A 456 16.96 -26.22 -6.53
C ASN A 456 18.11 -25.44 -5.87
N LYS A 457 17.84 -24.26 -5.31
CA LYS A 457 18.84 -23.46 -4.59
C LYS A 457 19.35 -24.18 -3.35
N ARG A 458 18.45 -24.74 -2.54
CA ARG A 458 18.82 -25.54 -1.36
C ARG A 458 19.65 -26.77 -1.73
N LEU A 459 19.19 -27.57 -2.70
CA LEU A 459 19.88 -28.79 -3.12
C LEU A 459 21.27 -28.49 -3.72
N ARG A 460 21.40 -27.38 -4.46
CA ARG A 460 22.67 -26.92 -5.02
C ARG A 460 23.65 -26.51 -3.92
N SER A 461 23.20 -25.77 -2.90
CA SER A 461 24.05 -25.42 -1.75
C SER A 461 24.59 -26.65 -1.04
N ILE A 462 23.76 -27.68 -0.85
CA ILE A 462 24.19 -28.95 -0.24
C ILE A 462 25.30 -29.58 -1.08
N ALA A 463 25.13 -29.67 -2.41
CA ALA A 463 26.17 -30.24 -3.28
C ALA A 463 27.48 -29.43 -3.24
N VAL A 464 27.41 -28.10 -3.24
CA VAL A 464 28.60 -27.23 -3.18
C VAL A 464 29.35 -27.41 -1.86
N VAL A 465 28.64 -27.44 -0.74
CA VAL A 465 29.25 -27.69 0.58
C VAL A 465 29.84 -29.10 0.65
N THR A 466 29.12 -30.08 0.12
CA THR A 466 29.59 -31.48 0.04
C THR A 466 30.88 -31.57 -0.75
N ALA A 467 30.96 -30.91 -1.91
CA ALA A 467 32.16 -30.87 -2.75
C ALA A 467 33.35 -30.27 -2.00
N ALA A 468 33.14 -29.18 -1.27
CA ALA A 468 34.19 -28.50 -0.51
C ALA A 468 34.76 -29.34 0.66
N ILE A 469 34.01 -30.31 1.17
CA ILE A 469 34.46 -31.19 2.27
C ILE A 469 35.25 -32.40 1.73
N ILE A 470 35.12 -32.74 0.44
CA ILE A 470 35.78 -33.88 -0.18
C ILE A 470 37.21 -33.48 -0.61
N PRO A 471 38.27 -34.11 -0.06
CA PRO A 471 39.64 -33.76 -0.44
C PRO A 471 39.95 -34.23 -1.88
N ALA A 472 40.31 -33.30 -2.76
CA ALA A 472 40.62 -33.59 -4.16
C ALA A 472 41.75 -34.63 -4.31
N GLU A 473 42.79 -34.56 -3.46
CA GLU A 473 43.89 -35.54 -3.47
C GLU A 473 43.43 -36.99 -3.25
N GLU A 474 42.44 -37.21 -2.38
CA GLU A 474 41.91 -38.56 -2.11
C GLU A 474 41.18 -39.11 -3.35
N VAL A 475 40.53 -38.23 -4.11
CA VAL A 475 39.83 -38.58 -5.35
C VAL A 475 40.81 -38.88 -6.49
N ILE A 476 41.84 -38.04 -6.67
CA ILE A 476 42.89 -38.24 -7.68
C ILE A 476 43.61 -39.58 -7.47
N ARG A 477 43.97 -39.91 -6.22
CA ARG A 477 44.64 -41.18 -5.89
C ARG A 477 43.77 -42.41 -6.17
N LEU A 478 42.45 -42.26 -6.08
CA LEU A 478 41.49 -43.32 -6.36
C LEU A 478 41.33 -43.57 -7.87
N GLN A 479 41.44 -42.53 -8.70
CA GLN A 479 41.48 -42.68 -10.17
C GLN A 479 42.76 -43.40 -10.65
N GLN A 480 43.88 -43.19 -9.96
CA GLN A 480 45.19 -43.75 -10.36
C GLN A 480 45.43 -45.20 -9.92
N ASN A 481 44.69 -45.73 -8.93
CA ASN A 481 44.88 -47.08 -8.39
C ASN A 481 43.63 -47.95 -8.59
N THR A 482 43.65 -48.81 -9.61
CA THR A 482 42.54 -49.73 -9.98
C THR A 482 42.35 -50.93 -9.05
N ASN A 483 43.21 -51.13 -8.03
CA ASN A 483 42.99 -52.17 -7.02
C ASN A 483 41.98 -51.69 -5.96
N LEU A 484 40.73 -52.14 -6.10
CA LEU A 484 39.53 -51.82 -5.31
C LEU A 484 39.60 -52.18 -3.80
N SER A 485 40.73 -52.67 -3.29
CA SER A 485 40.98 -52.96 -1.86
C SER A 485 41.73 -51.83 -1.14
N ASN A 486 41.54 -50.59 -1.56
CA ASN A 486 42.35 -49.44 -1.12
C ASN A 486 41.73 -48.73 0.10
N SER A 487 42.55 -48.44 1.12
CA SER A 487 42.14 -47.72 2.35
C SER A 487 41.45 -46.38 2.05
N TYR A 488 41.79 -45.74 0.92
CA TYR A 488 41.21 -44.47 0.48
C TYR A 488 39.74 -44.59 0.02
N SER A 489 39.38 -45.65 -0.71
CA SER A 489 37.99 -45.89 -1.13
C SER A 489 37.08 -46.10 0.09
N GLN A 490 37.55 -46.86 1.09
CA GLN A 490 36.82 -47.05 2.34
C GLN A 490 36.67 -45.75 3.13
N LYS A 491 37.71 -44.91 3.19
CA LYS A 491 37.65 -43.59 3.86
C LYS A 491 36.65 -42.65 3.18
N LEU A 492 36.69 -42.54 1.85
CA LEU A 492 35.74 -41.72 1.11
C LEU A 492 34.31 -42.26 1.26
N LYS A 493 34.09 -43.57 1.13
CA LYS A 493 32.78 -44.20 1.36
C LYS A 493 32.22 -43.90 2.75
N GLN A 494 33.04 -43.98 3.81
CA GLN A 494 32.64 -43.61 5.16
C GLN A 494 32.26 -42.13 5.28
N LYS A 495 33.04 -41.23 4.67
CA LYS A 495 32.72 -39.79 4.64
C LYS A 495 31.40 -39.50 3.94
N LEU A 496 31.18 -40.09 2.76
CA LEU A 496 29.93 -39.93 2.00
C LEU A 496 28.73 -40.48 2.77
N THR A 497 28.87 -41.63 3.43
CA THR A 497 27.84 -42.21 4.30
C THR A 497 27.50 -41.28 5.46
N LEU A 498 28.51 -40.67 6.10
CA LEU A 498 28.29 -39.72 7.19
C LEU A 498 27.59 -38.43 6.71
N ILE A 499 27.86 -37.99 5.48
CA ILE A 499 27.18 -36.84 4.87
C ILE A 499 25.70 -37.19 4.62
N GLN A 500 25.44 -38.36 4.03
CA GLN A 500 24.09 -38.87 3.78
C GLN A 500 23.29 -38.97 5.09
N GLU A 501 23.86 -39.58 6.13
CA GLU A 501 23.21 -39.75 7.45
C GLU A 501 22.96 -38.41 8.15
N LYS A 502 23.86 -37.43 8.02
CA LYS A 502 23.74 -36.11 8.67
C LYS A 502 22.69 -35.22 8.01
N GLU A 503 22.63 -35.22 6.70
CA GLU A 503 21.66 -34.39 5.97
C GLU A 503 20.25 -34.99 6.09
N GLY A 504 20.11 -36.31 6.23
CA GLY A 504 18.85 -37.02 6.51
C GLY A 504 17.79 -36.94 5.40
N VAL A 505 18.08 -36.19 4.33
CA VAL A 505 17.22 -35.94 3.17
C VAL A 505 17.79 -36.48 1.86
N ILE A 506 19.06 -36.91 1.88
CA ILE A 506 19.77 -37.44 0.72
C ILE A 506 19.56 -38.95 0.69
N GLU A 507 19.16 -39.48 -0.46
CA GLU A 507 19.08 -40.93 -0.66
C GLU A 507 20.48 -41.50 -0.90
N TRP A 508 21.21 -40.93 -1.86
CA TRP A 508 22.58 -41.33 -2.19
C TRP A 508 23.52 -40.15 -2.40
N VAL A 509 24.76 -40.29 -1.96
CA VAL A 509 25.89 -39.41 -2.27
C VAL A 509 26.94 -40.23 -3.03
N PHE A 510 27.33 -39.74 -4.20
CA PHE A 510 28.28 -40.43 -5.09
C PHE A 510 29.28 -39.47 -5.72
N ILE A 511 30.43 -40.01 -6.13
CA ILE A 511 31.48 -39.30 -6.86
C ILE A 511 31.68 -39.98 -8.21
N PHE A 512 31.56 -39.21 -9.28
CA PHE A 512 31.81 -39.65 -10.65
C PHE A 512 33.02 -38.94 -11.23
N SER A 513 33.73 -39.65 -12.12
CA SER A 513 34.74 -39.09 -13.01
C SER A 513 34.24 -39.14 -14.45
N MET A 514 34.85 -38.34 -15.32
CA MET A 514 34.54 -38.34 -16.74
C MET A 514 35.78 -38.72 -17.54
N THR A 515 35.64 -39.67 -18.45
CA THR A 515 36.69 -40.06 -19.40
C THR A 515 36.80 -39.05 -20.54
N ASP A 516 37.91 -39.09 -21.29
CA ASP A 516 38.15 -38.20 -22.44
C ASP A 516 37.09 -38.32 -23.55
N ASP A 517 36.43 -39.48 -23.66
CA ASP A 517 35.33 -39.73 -24.58
C ASP A 517 33.94 -39.39 -23.98
N GLY A 518 33.91 -38.75 -22.81
CA GLY A 518 32.70 -38.16 -22.22
C GLY A 518 31.81 -39.14 -21.45
N ARG A 519 32.33 -40.32 -21.08
CA ARG A 519 31.59 -41.32 -20.29
C ARG A 519 31.76 -41.06 -18.79
N LEU A 520 30.67 -41.25 -18.03
CA LEU A 520 30.69 -41.10 -16.58
C LEU A 520 31.06 -42.43 -15.91
N ILE A 521 32.15 -42.43 -15.16
CA ILE A 521 32.64 -43.59 -14.43
C ILE A 521 32.41 -43.39 -12.94
N HIS A 522 31.72 -44.34 -12.32
CA HIS A 522 31.49 -44.33 -10.88
C HIS A 522 32.78 -44.61 -10.12
N LEU A 523 33.17 -43.70 -9.21
CA LEU A 523 34.40 -43.85 -8.43
C LEU A 523 34.14 -44.43 -7.04
N VAL A 524 33.25 -43.78 -6.30
CA VAL A 524 32.88 -44.17 -4.93
C VAL A 524 31.55 -43.52 -4.57
N ALA A 525 30.78 -44.19 -3.73
CA ALA A 525 29.54 -43.68 -3.19
C ALA A 525 29.38 -44.11 -1.73
N ASP A 526 28.34 -43.60 -1.09
CA ASP A 526 27.95 -44.00 0.26
C ASP A 526 27.54 -45.48 0.38
N LYS A 527 27.12 -45.86 1.59
CA LYS A 527 26.61 -47.20 1.86
C LYS A 527 25.18 -47.34 1.35
N GLY A 528 25.02 -48.14 0.30
CA GLY A 528 23.69 -48.49 -0.24
C GLY A 528 23.52 -48.12 -1.71
N PHE A 529 24.47 -47.36 -2.28
CA PHE A 529 24.51 -47.11 -3.72
C PHE A 529 24.64 -48.39 -4.53
N VAL A 530 23.93 -48.44 -5.65
CA VAL A 530 23.66 -49.66 -6.43
C VAL A 530 24.62 -49.90 -7.60
N ILE A 531 25.44 -48.91 -7.97
CA ILE A 531 26.43 -49.04 -9.04
C ILE A 531 27.75 -49.50 -8.44
N GLU A 532 28.38 -50.51 -9.03
CA GLU A 532 29.70 -50.95 -8.56
C GLU A 532 30.77 -49.93 -8.96
N PRO A 533 31.83 -49.75 -8.15
CA PRO A 533 32.94 -48.88 -8.53
C PRO A 533 33.57 -49.28 -9.86
N MET A 534 34.02 -48.30 -10.64
CA MET A 534 34.56 -48.40 -12.00
C MET A 534 33.56 -48.81 -13.09
N GLU A 535 32.28 -48.98 -12.76
CA GLU A 535 31.24 -49.14 -13.78
C GLU A 535 30.85 -47.81 -14.44
N GLU A 536 30.50 -47.89 -15.72
CA GLU A 536 29.97 -46.76 -16.48
C GLU A 536 28.52 -46.49 -16.09
N TYR A 537 28.22 -45.23 -15.77
CA TYR A 537 26.86 -44.76 -15.58
C TYR A 537 26.27 -44.31 -16.92
N ILE A 538 25.22 -45.02 -17.36
CA ILE A 538 24.40 -44.66 -18.51
C ILE A 538 23.08 -44.11 -17.99
N GLY A 539 23.00 -42.80 -17.87
CA GLY A 539 21.84 -42.07 -17.35
C GLY A 539 21.06 -41.31 -18.42
N PRO A 540 19.88 -40.77 -18.06
CA PRO A 540 19.07 -39.98 -18.97
C PRO A 540 19.69 -38.60 -19.26
N PRO A 541 19.30 -37.93 -20.36
CA PRO A 541 19.89 -36.67 -20.80
C PRO A 541 19.87 -35.55 -19.74
N GLU A 542 18.85 -35.54 -18.89
CA GLU A 542 18.66 -34.57 -17.80
C GLU A 542 19.80 -34.62 -16.78
N MET A 543 20.23 -35.83 -16.39
CA MET A 543 21.36 -36.06 -15.49
C MET A 543 22.67 -35.71 -16.20
N MET A 544 22.87 -36.26 -17.41
CA MET A 544 24.10 -36.09 -18.18
C MET A 544 24.39 -34.61 -18.45
N ASN A 545 23.39 -33.80 -18.81
CA ASN A 545 23.57 -32.37 -19.07
C ASN A 545 24.10 -31.63 -17.83
N ILE A 546 23.55 -31.89 -16.64
CA ILE A 546 24.03 -31.25 -15.41
C ILE A 546 25.41 -31.78 -15.01
N ALA A 547 25.70 -33.06 -15.25
CA ALA A 547 27.04 -33.61 -15.03
C ALA A 547 28.09 -32.92 -15.92
N TYR A 548 27.82 -32.74 -17.21
CA TYR A 548 28.70 -31.98 -18.11
C TYR A 548 28.89 -30.53 -17.65
N GLN A 549 27.83 -29.87 -17.14
CA GLN A 549 27.96 -28.51 -16.59
C GLN A 549 28.85 -28.50 -15.33
N ALA A 550 28.71 -29.48 -14.46
CA ALA A 550 29.53 -29.62 -13.26
C ALA A 550 31.01 -29.86 -13.62
N PHE A 551 31.31 -30.70 -14.62
CA PHE A 551 32.67 -30.86 -15.14
C PHE A 551 33.23 -29.62 -15.85
N ASN A 552 32.37 -28.64 -16.18
CA ASN A 552 32.76 -27.31 -16.66
C ASN A 552 32.74 -26.24 -15.54
N GLY A 553 32.70 -26.66 -14.28
CA GLY A 553 32.83 -25.79 -13.10
C GLY A 553 31.51 -25.21 -12.60
N LYS A 554 30.36 -25.65 -13.12
CA LYS A 554 29.05 -25.10 -12.76
C LYS A 554 28.21 -26.11 -11.98
N ALA A 555 28.02 -25.85 -10.68
CA ALA A 555 27.10 -26.64 -9.86
C ALA A 555 25.65 -26.43 -10.31
N GLY A 556 24.89 -27.53 -10.39
CA GLY A 556 23.54 -27.54 -10.94
C GLY A 556 22.64 -28.57 -10.27
N VAL A 557 21.36 -28.53 -10.64
CA VAL A 557 20.35 -29.47 -10.15
C VAL A 557 19.51 -29.91 -11.33
N THR A 558 19.27 -31.21 -11.46
CA THR A 558 18.46 -31.77 -12.54
C THR A 558 16.98 -31.42 -12.35
N PRO A 559 16.15 -31.44 -13.40
CA PRO A 559 14.73 -31.73 -13.23
C PRO A 559 14.54 -33.14 -12.62
N ILE A 560 13.32 -33.49 -12.24
CA ILE A 560 13.03 -34.88 -11.84
C ILE A 560 13.21 -35.75 -13.09
N TYR A 561 14.01 -36.81 -12.98
CA TYR A 561 14.24 -37.80 -14.02
C TYR A 561 14.01 -39.21 -13.48
N GLU A 562 13.89 -40.17 -14.39
CA GLU A 562 13.76 -41.59 -14.06
C GLU A 562 14.91 -42.35 -14.72
N ASP A 563 15.55 -43.24 -13.96
CA ASP A 563 16.50 -44.21 -14.47
C ASP A 563 16.18 -45.62 -13.94
N LYS A 564 17.01 -46.60 -14.26
CA LYS A 564 16.80 -48.00 -13.84
C LYS A 564 16.88 -48.21 -12.32
N TYR A 565 17.29 -47.20 -11.56
CA TYR A 565 17.44 -47.24 -10.11
C TYR A 565 16.32 -46.50 -9.37
N GLY A 566 15.59 -45.59 -10.03
CA GLY A 566 14.42 -44.92 -9.44
C GLY A 566 14.08 -43.58 -10.09
N GLU A 567 13.27 -42.79 -9.37
CA GLU A 567 12.89 -41.43 -9.76
C GLU A 567 13.58 -40.40 -8.87
N TRP A 568 14.47 -39.61 -9.47
CA TRP A 568 15.44 -38.79 -8.76
C TRP A 568 15.35 -37.33 -9.17
N LYS A 569 15.76 -36.48 -8.24
CA LYS A 569 16.27 -35.15 -8.53
C LYS A 569 17.69 -35.11 -7.97
N THR A 570 18.66 -34.70 -8.76
CA THR A 570 20.08 -34.78 -8.38
C THR A 570 20.70 -33.41 -8.37
N SER A 571 21.44 -33.06 -7.31
CA SER A 571 22.35 -31.91 -7.32
C SER A 571 23.78 -32.37 -7.55
N LEU A 572 24.51 -31.64 -8.41
CA LEU A 572 25.88 -31.95 -8.80
C LEU A 572 26.78 -30.74 -8.62
N ALA A 573 27.98 -30.94 -8.11
CA ALA A 573 28.99 -29.90 -7.95
C ALA A 573 30.39 -30.41 -8.29
N PRO A 574 31.26 -29.55 -8.86
CA PRO A 574 32.66 -29.90 -9.13
C PRO A 574 33.45 -30.07 -7.85
N ILE A 575 34.28 -31.11 -7.81
CA ILE A 575 35.39 -31.25 -6.86
C ILE A 575 36.61 -30.64 -7.54
N ILE A 576 37.20 -29.64 -6.90
CA ILE A 576 38.29 -28.83 -7.46
C ILE A 576 39.54 -29.04 -6.60
N ASP A 577 40.69 -29.23 -7.23
CA ASP A 577 41.98 -29.28 -6.52
C ASP A 577 42.53 -27.88 -6.18
N ASP A 578 43.66 -27.83 -5.47
CA ASP A 578 44.29 -26.57 -5.03
C ASP A 578 44.78 -25.71 -6.22
N ASP A 579 44.99 -26.32 -7.39
CA ASP A 579 45.40 -25.67 -8.63
C ASP A 579 44.20 -25.16 -9.46
N GLY A 580 42.97 -25.41 -9.00
CA GLY A 580 41.74 -24.98 -9.67
C GLY A 580 41.23 -25.94 -10.75
N ASN A 581 41.82 -27.14 -10.88
CA ASN A 581 41.38 -28.15 -11.84
C ASN A 581 40.23 -28.98 -11.27
N ILE A 582 39.27 -29.30 -12.14
CA ILE A 582 38.14 -30.15 -11.77
C ILE A 582 38.59 -31.61 -11.86
N VAL A 583 38.65 -32.28 -10.72
CA VAL A 583 39.14 -33.66 -10.64
C VAL A 583 38.02 -34.70 -10.75
N ALA A 584 36.82 -34.33 -10.31
CA ALA A 584 35.63 -35.18 -10.32
C ALA A 584 34.38 -34.32 -10.05
N ILE A 585 33.21 -34.94 -10.05
CA ILE A 585 31.97 -34.32 -9.55
C ILE A 585 31.41 -35.14 -8.39
N VAL A 586 30.81 -34.45 -7.42
CA VAL A 586 29.97 -35.09 -6.40
C VAL A 586 28.50 -34.86 -6.74
N GLY A 587 27.70 -35.91 -6.58
CA GLY A 587 26.26 -35.91 -6.74
C GLY A 587 25.54 -36.29 -5.45
N CYS A 588 24.38 -35.67 -5.23
CA CYS A 588 23.43 -36.04 -4.18
C CYS A 588 22.06 -36.31 -4.81
N ASP A 589 21.53 -37.51 -4.62
CA ASP A 589 20.20 -37.91 -5.09
C ASP A 589 19.14 -37.66 -4.03
N TYR A 590 18.01 -37.13 -4.49
CA TYR A 590 16.83 -36.88 -3.67
C TYR A 590 15.64 -37.61 -4.29
N SER A 591 14.93 -38.41 -3.49
CA SER A 591 13.75 -39.14 -3.96
C SER A 591 12.64 -38.18 -4.40
N LYS A 592 11.91 -38.54 -5.46
CA LYS A 592 10.73 -37.78 -5.91
C LYS A 592 9.71 -37.57 -4.78
N SER A 593 9.53 -38.55 -3.88
CA SER A 593 8.68 -38.44 -2.70
C SER A 593 9.12 -37.32 -1.77
N TYR A 594 10.43 -37.22 -1.48
CA TYR A 594 10.98 -36.14 -0.67
C TYR A 594 10.74 -34.78 -1.35
N ILE A 595 11.06 -34.65 -2.65
CA ILE A 595 10.84 -33.41 -3.39
C ILE A 595 9.38 -32.96 -3.37
N ASN A 596 8.45 -33.89 -3.58
CA ASN A 596 7.02 -33.59 -3.52
C ASN A 596 6.57 -33.15 -2.12
N SER A 597 7.06 -33.81 -1.06
CA SER A 597 6.74 -33.43 0.32
C SER A 597 7.27 -32.04 0.67
N GLU A 598 8.46 -31.71 0.18
CA GLU A 598 9.10 -30.41 0.41
C GLU A 598 8.40 -29.29 -0.36
N MET A 599 7.97 -29.56 -1.60
CA MET A 599 7.13 -28.65 -2.38
C MET A 599 5.82 -28.31 -1.65
N GLN A 600 5.18 -29.30 -1.03
CA GLN A 600 3.97 -29.09 -0.22
C GLN A 600 4.24 -28.33 1.09
N ARG A 601 5.43 -28.50 1.68
CA ARG A 601 5.84 -27.77 2.89
C ARG A 601 6.07 -26.30 2.57
N LEU A 602 6.84 -26.02 1.52
CA LEU A 602 7.17 -24.66 1.08
C LEU A 602 5.93 -23.88 0.63
N SER A 603 4.99 -24.54 -0.05
CA SER A 603 3.75 -23.88 -0.47
C SER A 603 2.90 -23.39 0.71
N LYS A 604 2.80 -24.20 1.78
CA LYS A 604 2.12 -23.80 3.03
C LYS A 604 2.81 -22.63 3.72
N GLN A 605 4.13 -22.61 3.78
CA GLN A 605 4.91 -21.53 4.41
C GLN A 605 4.77 -20.21 3.65
N LEU A 606 4.78 -20.27 2.32
CA LEU A 606 4.68 -19.09 1.46
C LEU A 606 3.23 -18.63 1.22
N LYS A 607 2.24 -19.27 1.85
CA LYS A 607 0.78 -19.06 1.62
C LYS A 607 0.40 -19.21 0.14
N ILE A 608 1.13 -20.03 -0.60
CA ILE A 608 0.85 -20.36 -1.99
C ILE A 608 -0.07 -21.58 -1.99
N LEU A 609 -1.35 -21.41 -2.31
CA LEU A 609 -2.25 -22.54 -2.59
C LEU A 609 -1.78 -23.23 -3.88
N ILE A 610 -1.38 -24.51 -3.76
CA ILE A 610 -1.11 -25.44 -4.87
C ILE A 610 -2.43 -25.88 -5.47
#